data_AF-A0A3D6C8U9-F1
#
_entry.id   AF-A0A3D6C8U9-F1
#
_cell.length_a   1.000
_cell.length_b   1.000
_cell.length_c   1.000
_cell.angle_alpha   90.00
_cell.angle_beta   90.00
_cell.angle_gamma   90.00
#
_symmetry.space_group_name_H-M   'P 1'
#
loop_
_entity.id
_entity.type
_entity.pdbx_description
1 polymer ?
#
loop_
_entity_poly.entity_id
_entity_poly.type
_entity_poly.pdbx_seq_one_letter_code
_entity_poly.pdbx_strand_id
1 'polypeptide(L)'
;METHEQPGDSEGRAKKVIIEPDTVAPLSVVNETLQVKFAEDVAAQATRLDDLAKQLITLCIAVPGIYAAVLKMVAGKDAMVPREDLIFVAFSAWLLALGASIAALLPEKQAVDPDSLTEIQGYFYNTARRKYVLICFACFFSFSGIVVAVLSIFLH
;
A
#
# COMPACT_ATOMS: atom_id res chain seq x y z
N MET A 1 -19.11 -29.77 -82.79
CA MET A 1 -18.59 -28.62 -83.53
C MET A 1 -18.85 -27.41 -82.66
N GLU A 2 -17.76 -26.74 -82.24
CA GLU A 2 -17.72 -25.39 -81.65
C GLU A 2 -18.36 -25.18 -80.26
N THR A 3 -17.83 -24.43 -79.29
CA THR A 3 -16.49 -23.98 -78.83
C THR A 3 -16.75 -23.23 -77.52
N HIS A 4 -15.80 -23.28 -76.58
CA HIS A 4 -15.48 -22.25 -75.56
C HIS A 4 -16.60 -21.55 -74.76
N GLU A 5 -16.55 -21.64 -73.42
CA GLU A 5 -16.13 -20.52 -72.55
C GLU A 5 -16.22 -20.92 -71.06
N GLN A 6 -15.07 -20.93 -70.39
CA GLN A 6 -14.95 -20.45 -69.00
C GLN A 6 -14.42 -19.02 -69.13
N PRO A 7 -14.84 -18.05 -68.30
CA PRO A 7 -14.14 -17.87 -67.02
C PRO A 7 -14.94 -17.19 -65.88
N GLY A 8 -14.39 -17.33 -64.66
CA GLY A 8 -14.38 -16.28 -63.62
C GLY A 8 -15.68 -15.99 -62.87
N ASP A 9 -15.71 -16.22 -61.56
CA ASP A 9 -15.46 -15.09 -60.64
C ASP A 9 -15.17 -15.61 -59.23
N SER A 10 -14.12 -15.04 -58.68
CA SER A 10 -13.77 -14.94 -57.28
C SER A 10 -14.93 -14.37 -56.44
N GLU A 11 -15.45 -15.15 -55.51
CA GLU A 11 -16.06 -14.56 -54.32
C GLU A 11 -15.64 -15.35 -53.08
N GLY A 12 -14.65 -14.78 -52.39
CA GLY A 12 -14.30 -15.18 -51.04
C GLY A 12 -15.56 -15.18 -50.20
N ARG A 13 -16.07 -16.38 -49.91
CA ARG A 13 -17.18 -16.59 -49.00
C ARG A 13 -16.68 -16.22 -47.60
N ALA A 14 -16.76 -14.93 -47.29
CA ALA A 14 -16.63 -14.40 -45.95
C ALA A 14 -17.57 -15.22 -45.07
N LYS A 15 -16.96 -16.04 -44.22
CA LYS A 15 -17.65 -16.76 -43.16
C LYS A 15 -18.27 -15.68 -42.30
N LYS A 16 -19.57 -15.40 -42.51
CA LYS A 16 -20.36 -14.53 -41.66
C LYS A 16 -20.35 -15.19 -40.29
N VAL A 17 -19.41 -14.77 -39.45
CA VAL A 17 -19.42 -15.06 -38.02
C VAL A 17 -20.69 -14.41 -37.52
N ILE A 18 -21.73 -15.22 -37.38
CA ILE A 18 -22.91 -14.86 -36.60
C ILE A 18 -22.34 -14.75 -35.19
N ILE A 19 -22.02 -13.52 -34.78
CA ILE A 19 -21.80 -13.20 -33.38
C ILE A 19 -23.17 -13.40 -32.76
N GLU A 20 -23.35 -14.57 -32.15
CA GLU A 20 -24.42 -14.83 -31.21
C GLU A 20 -24.41 -13.65 -30.23
N PRO A 21 -25.50 -12.88 -30.10
CA PRO A 21 -25.51 -11.71 -29.24
C PRO A 21 -25.22 -12.18 -27.84
N ASP A 22 -24.00 -11.89 -27.40
CA ASP A 22 -23.48 -12.19 -26.08
C ASP A 22 -24.58 -11.86 -25.08
N THR A 23 -25.01 -12.88 -24.36
CA THR A 23 -26.11 -12.85 -23.40
C THR A 23 -25.91 -11.62 -22.52
N VAL A 24 -26.69 -10.57 -22.77
CA VAL A 24 -26.60 -9.31 -22.04
C VAL A 24 -27.15 -9.60 -20.65
N ALA A 25 -26.29 -10.16 -19.78
CA ALA A 25 -26.54 -10.17 -18.36
C ALA A 25 -26.87 -8.71 -17.99
N PRO A 26 -27.97 -8.47 -17.26
CA PRO A 26 -28.41 -7.10 -17.00
C PRO A 26 -27.26 -6.35 -16.33
N LEU A 27 -26.75 -5.32 -17.02
CA LEU A 27 -25.65 -4.46 -16.59
C LEU A 27 -25.79 -4.01 -15.13
N SER A 28 -27.02 -3.95 -14.61
CA SER A 28 -27.33 -3.63 -13.21
C SER A 28 -26.76 -4.62 -12.20
N VAL A 29 -26.89 -5.93 -12.40
CA VAL A 29 -26.49 -6.94 -11.40
C VAL A 29 -24.97 -7.04 -11.30
N VAL A 30 -24.28 -6.94 -12.45
CA VAL A 30 -22.81 -6.92 -12.50
C VAL A 30 -22.27 -5.63 -11.87
N ASN A 31 -22.88 -4.48 -12.15
CA ASN A 31 -22.47 -3.20 -11.54
C ASN A 31 -22.73 -3.15 -10.04
N GLU A 32 -23.85 -3.68 -9.56
CA GLU A 32 -24.16 -3.77 -8.13
C GLU A 32 -23.15 -4.67 -7.42
N THR A 33 -22.81 -5.82 -8.02
CA THR A 33 -21.78 -6.72 -7.50
C THR A 33 -20.40 -6.06 -7.45
N LEU A 34 -20.02 -5.29 -8.49
CA LEU A 34 -18.77 -4.54 -8.53
C LEU A 34 -18.72 -3.45 -7.45
N GLN A 35 -19.82 -2.75 -7.20
CA GLN A 35 -19.90 -1.73 -6.15
C GLN A 35 -19.75 -2.33 -4.75
N VAL A 36 -20.44 -3.46 -4.48
CA VAL A 36 -20.30 -4.18 -3.21
C VAL A 36 -18.86 -4.65 -3.00
N LYS A 37 -18.24 -5.25 -4.04
CA LYS A 37 -16.84 -5.72 -3.97
C LYS A 37 -15.85 -4.58 -3.77
N PHE A 38 -16.09 -3.43 -4.41
CA PHE A 38 -15.25 -2.24 -4.22
C PHE A 38 -15.36 -1.70 -2.79
N ALA A 39 -16.57 -1.60 -2.24
CA ALA A 39 -16.78 -1.17 -0.86
C ALA A 39 -16.14 -2.14 0.15
N GLU A 40 -16.27 -3.45 -0.08
CA GLU A 40 -15.58 -4.49 0.71
C GLU A 40 -14.06 -4.33 0.64
N ASP A 41 -13.48 -4.12 -0.55
CA ASP A 41 -12.03 -4.00 -0.69
C ASP A 41 -11.49 -2.72 -0.04
N VAL A 42 -12.20 -1.60 -0.16
CA VAL A 42 -11.85 -0.34 0.52
C VAL A 42 -11.89 -0.51 2.04
N ALA A 43 -12.92 -1.17 2.58
CA ALA A 43 -12.98 -1.50 4.00
C ALA A 43 -11.80 -2.40 4.41
N ALA A 44 -11.48 -3.42 3.61
CA ALA A 44 -10.36 -4.32 3.85
C ALA A 44 -8.98 -3.64 3.74
N GLN A 45 -8.85 -2.57 2.94
CA GLN A 45 -7.61 -1.79 2.86
C GLN A 45 -7.31 -1.08 4.18
N ALA A 46 -8.32 -0.49 4.82
CA ALA A 46 -8.14 0.15 6.13
C ALA A 46 -7.65 -0.85 7.19
N THR A 47 -8.21 -2.06 7.22
CA THR A 47 -7.76 -3.14 8.12
C THR A 47 -6.32 -3.56 7.85
N ARG A 48 -5.95 -3.73 6.57
CA ARG A 48 -4.57 -4.08 6.18
C ARG A 48 -3.56 -3.01 6.60
N LEU A 49 -3.92 -1.73 6.47
CA LEU A 49 -3.09 -0.62 6.93
C LEU A 49 -2.94 -0.61 8.46
N ASP A 50 -4.00 -0.93 9.20
CA ASP A 50 -3.93 -1.03 10.67
C ASP A 50 -3.00 -2.17 11.12
N ASP A 51 -3.06 -3.32 10.45
CA ASP A 51 -2.16 -4.43 10.75
C ASP A 51 -0.70 -4.10 10.43
N LEU A 52 -0.46 -3.42 9.30
CA LEU A 52 0.88 -2.95 8.95
C LEU A 52 1.39 -1.91 9.96
N ALA A 53 0.56 -1.00 10.43
CA ALA A 53 0.91 -0.03 11.48
C ALA A 53 1.31 -0.74 12.79
N LYS A 54 0.57 -1.78 13.21
CA LYS A 54 0.94 -2.59 14.40
C LYS A 54 2.29 -3.30 14.24
N GLN A 55 2.57 -3.83 13.04
CA GLN A 55 3.86 -4.44 12.74
C GLN A 55 4.99 -3.40 12.79
N LEU A 56 4.78 -2.22 12.21
CA LEU A 56 5.74 -1.11 12.29
C LEU A 56 6.02 -0.66 13.72
N ILE A 57 4.98 -0.57 14.57
CA ILE A 57 5.15 -0.25 16.00
C ILE A 57 6.03 -1.29 16.67
N THR A 58 5.73 -2.58 16.47
CA THR A 58 6.55 -3.68 17.01
C THR A 58 8.01 -3.55 16.57
N LEU A 59 8.24 -3.29 15.29
CA LEU A 59 9.58 -3.11 14.73
C LEU A 59 10.29 -1.89 15.36
N CYS A 60 9.61 -0.75 15.46
CA CYS A 60 10.17 0.49 16.02
C CYS A 60 10.52 0.36 17.51
N ILE A 61 9.89 -0.55 18.25
CA ILE A 61 10.25 -0.84 19.64
C ILE A 61 11.41 -1.84 19.72
N ALA A 62 11.43 -2.86 18.86
CA ALA A 62 12.44 -3.91 18.89
C ALA A 62 13.82 -3.43 18.40
N VAL A 63 13.87 -2.70 17.28
CA VAL A 63 15.12 -2.32 16.61
C VAL A 63 16.05 -1.47 17.50
N PRO A 64 15.59 -0.43 18.22
CA PRO A 64 16.46 0.33 19.11
C PRO A 64 17.09 -0.52 20.22
N GLY A 65 16.35 -1.50 20.76
CA GLY A 65 16.86 -2.42 21.78
C GLY A 65 17.95 -3.34 21.25
N ILE A 66 17.74 -3.90 20.05
CA ILE A 66 18.76 -4.71 19.36
C ILE A 66 19.99 -3.84 19.05
N TYR A 67 19.78 -2.63 18.56
CA TYR A 67 20.85 -1.68 18.26
C TYR A 67 21.69 -1.36 19.50
N ALA A 68 21.07 -1.07 20.64
CA ALA A 68 21.77 -0.82 21.90
C ALA A 68 22.61 -2.03 22.35
N ALA A 69 22.11 -3.25 22.15
CA ALA A 69 22.87 -4.47 22.44
C ALA A 69 24.10 -4.61 21.53
N VAL A 70 23.95 -4.38 20.21
CA VAL A 70 25.06 -4.39 19.25
C VAL A 70 26.09 -3.31 19.60
N LEU A 71 25.62 -2.09 19.90
CA LEU A 71 26.50 -0.99 20.28
C LEU A 71 27.33 -1.34 21.52
N LYS A 72 26.71 -1.95 22.53
CA LYS A 72 27.41 -2.43 23.73
C LYS A 72 28.43 -3.53 23.44
N MET A 73 28.17 -4.40 22.46
CA MET A 73 29.11 -5.44 22.04
C MET A 73 30.32 -4.85 21.30
N VAL A 74 30.10 -3.83 20.45
CA VAL A 74 31.16 -3.21 19.63
C VAL A 74 32.00 -2.21 20.43
N ALA A 75 31.39 -1.42 21.31
CA ALA A 75 32.07 -0.39 22.10
C ALA A 75 33.02 -0.95 23.19
N GLY A 76 32.97 -2.25 23.51
CA GLY A 76 33.82 -2.81 24.56
C GLY A 76 33.61 -2.16 25.94
N LYS A 77 34.60 -2.25 26.84
CA LYS A 77 34.49 -1.73 28.22
C LYS A 77 34.87 -0.25 28.37
N ASP A 78 35.54 0.35 27.38
CA ASP A 78 36.16 1.68 27.50
C ASP A 78 35.87 2.64 26.31
N ALA A 79 35.04 2.28 25.32
CA ALA A 79 34.80 3.20 24.20
C ALA A 79 33.73 4.25 24.53
N MET A 80 34.14 5.52 24.48
CA MET A 80 33.22 6.60 24.16
C MET A 80 32.46 6.24 22.89
N VAL A 81 31.14 6.38 22.95
CA VAL A 81 30.27 6.06 21.83
C VAL A 81 30.61 7.00 20.66
N PRO A 82 31.06 6.47 19.50
CA PRO A 82 31.36 7.32 18.35
C PRO A 82 30.09 8.04 17.91
N ARG A 83 30.17 9.36 17.75
CA ARG A 83 29.12 10.20 17.14
C ARG A 83 27.76 10.05 17.83
N GLU A 84 27.69 10.52 19.07
CA GLU A 84 26.42 10.66 19.82
C GLU A 84 25.32 11.34 18.98
N ASP A 85 25.70 12.30 18.13
CA ASP A 85 24.80 12.98 17.19
C ASP A 85 24.07 12.03 16.23
N LEU A 86 24.77 11.06 15.62
CA LEU A 86 24.17 10.13 14.66
C LEU A 86 23.23 9.16 15.35
N ILE A 87 23.56 8.76 16.58
CA ILE A 87 22.69 7.92 17.40
C ILE A 87 21.41 8.67 17.74
N PHE A 88 21.54 9.93 18.17
CA PHE A 88 20.37 10.76 18.44
C PHE A 88 19.49 10.93 17.19
N VAL A 89 20.09 11.11 16.01
CA VAL A 89 19.35 11.17 14.73
C VAL A 89 18.66 9.84 14.41
N ALA A 90 19.30 8.69 14.63
CA ALA A 90 18.68 7.38 14.40
C ALA A 90 17.47 7.14 15.33
N PHE A 91 17.64 7.43 16.63
CA PHE A 91 16.58 7.27 17.62
C PHE A 91 15.41 8.24 17.38
N SER A 92 15.69 9.49 17.04
CA SER A 92 14.65 10.45 16.69
C SER A 92 13.89 10.05 15.42
N ALA A 93 14.58 9.52 14.41
CA ALA A 93 13.91 8.96 13.22
C ALA A 93 12.98 7.80 13.57
N TRP A 94 13.40 6.85 14.41
CA TRP A 94 12.50 5.78 14.88
C TRP A 94 11.35 6.30 15.74
N LEU A 95 11.57 7.32 16.55
CA LEU A 95 10.50 7.93 17.35
C LEU A 95 9.46 8.60 16.45
N LEU A 96 9.88 9.30 15.39
CA LEU A 96 8.97 9.87 14.39
C LEU A 96 8.21 8.77 13.63
N ALA A 97 8.90 7.69 13.25
CA ALA A 97 8.25 6.53 12.63
C ALA A 97 7.20 5.89 13.53
N LEU A 98 7.51 5.75 14.83
CA LEU A 98 6.60 5.22 15.84
C LEU A 98 5.38 6.15 16.00
N GLY A 99 5.61 7.45 16.14
CA GLY A 99 4.55 8.45 16.26
C GLY A 99 3.60 8.44 15.05
N ALA A 100 4.16 8.39 13.83
CA ALA A 100 3.38 8.28 12.60
C ALA A 100 2.57 6.97 12.52
N SER A 101 3.15 5.85 12.97
CA SER A 101 2.46 4.55 13.00
C SER A 101 1.29 4.54 14.00
N ILE A 102 1.48 5.14 15.19
CA ILE A 102 0.39 5.31 16.17
C ILE A 102 -0.68 6.26 15.62
N ALA A 103 -0.29 7.37 15.01
CA ALA A 103 -1.22 8.32 14.41
C ALA A 103 -2.06 7.68 13.28
N ALA A 104 -1.50 6.72 12.55
CA ALA A 104 -2.22 5.96 11.52
C ALA A 104 -3.34 5.08 12.10
N LEU A 105 -3.20 4.60 13.34
CA LEU A 105 -4.22 3.78 14.02
C LEU A 105 -5.37 4.61 14.59
N LEU A 106 -5.21 5.92 14.76
CA LEU A 106 -6.26 6.75 15.36
C LEU A 106 -7.45 6.91 14.40
N PRO A 107 -8.69 6.61 14.85
CA PRO A 107 -9.88 6.77 14.03
C PRO A 107 -10.12 8.25 13.72
N GLU A 108 -10.48 8.54 12.48
CA GLU A 108 -10.85 9.89 12.08
C GLU A 108 -12.31 10.17 12.49
N LYS A 109 -12.53 11.22 13.28
CA LYS A 109 -13.88 11.68 13.63
C LYS A 109 -14.36 12.62 12.53
N GLN A 110 -14.89 12.08 11.45
CA GLN A 110 -15.69 12.86 10.49
C GLN A 110 -17.17 12.62 10.79
N ALA A 111 -17.94 13.70 10.90
CA ALA A 111 -19.39 13.63 10.94
C ALA A 111 -19.86 13.36 9.52
N VAL A 112 -20.25 12.11 9.26
CA VAL A 112 -20.74 11.65 7.96
C VAL A 112 -22.22 11.36 8.12
N ASP A 113 -23.05 11.84 7.20
CA ASP A 113 -24.46 11.48 7.17
C ASP A 113 -24.60 10.00 6.76
N PRO A 114 -25.15 9.12 7.63
CA PRO A 114 -25.30 7.69 7.32
C PRO A 114 -26.26 7.42 6.16
N ASP A 115 -27.09 8.39 5.76
CA ASP A 115 -28.06 8.21 4.68
C ASP A 115 -27.50 8.59 3.29
N SER A 116 -26.27 9.12 3.22
CA SER A 116 -25.61 9.52 1.98
C SER A 116 -24.48 8.56 1.57
N LEU A 117 -24.75 7.69 0.59
CA LEU A 117 -23.77 6.74 0.05
C LEU A 117 -22.49 7.42 -0.48
N THR A 118 -22.64 8.60 -1.09
CA THR A 118 -21.52 9.39 -1.62
C THR A 118 -20.60 9.88 -0.50
N GLU A 119 -21.15 10.30 0.63
CA GLU A 119 -20.37 10.75 1.79
C GLU A 119 -19.67 9.59 2.50
N ILE A 120 -20.34 8.44 2.61
CA ILE A 120 -19.74 7.21 3.15
C ILE A 120 -18.54 6.77 2.30
N GLN A 121 -18.68 6.76 0.97
CA GLN A 121 -17.58 6.40 0.08
C GLN A 121 -16.40 7.39 0.20
N GLY A 122 -16.71 8.69 0.27
CA GLY A 122 -15.72 9.74 0.49
C GLY A 122 -14.96 9.59 1.81
N TYR A 123 -15.67 9.28 2.89
CA TYR A 123 -15.10 9.03 4.22
C TYR A 123 -14.09 7.89 4.20
N PHE A 124 -14.48 6.73 3.64
CA PHE A 124 -13.59 5.58 3.58
C PHE A 124 -12.36 5.83 2.72
N TYR A 125 -12.54 6.47 1.56
CA TYR A 125 -11.43 6.83 0.67
C TYR A 125 -10.44 7.81 1.34
N ASN A 126 -10.96 8.87 1.98
CA ASN A 126 -10.12 9.88 2.61
C ASN A 126 -9.38 9.31 3.84
N THR A 127 -10.07 8.50 4.63
CA THR A 127 -9.49 7.80 5.78
C THR A 127 -8.36 6.87 5.34
N ALA A 128 -8.59 6.03 4.33
CA ALA A 128 -7.57 5.11 3.80
C ALA A 128 -6.34 5.87 3.26
N ARG A 129 -6.55 6.95 2.51
CA ARG A 129 -5.46 7.78 1.97
C ARG A 129 -4.62 8.42 3.06
N ARG A 130 -5.24 8.95 4.12
CA ARG A 130 -4.51 9.54 5.24
C ARG A 130 -3.65 8.50 5.96
N LYS A 131 -4.23 7.35 6.29
CA LYS A 131 -3.52 6.23 6.92
C LYS A 131 -2.34 5.78 6.07
N TYR A 132 -2.55 5.66 4.75
CA TYR A 132 -1.51 5.31 3.80
C TYR A 132 -0.34 6.29 3.82
N VAL A 133 -0.60 7.60 3.77
CA VAL A 133 0.46 8.63 3.81
C VAL A 133 1.26 8.55 5.11
N LEU A 134 0.60 8.42 6.26
CA LEU A 134 1.27 8.28 7.57
C LEU A 134 2.15 7.04 7.63
N ILE A 135 1.67 5.92 7.10
CA ILE A 135 2.43 4.67 7.01
C ILE A 135 3.64 4.80 6.08
N CYS A 136 3.48 5.45 4.93
CA CYS A 136 4.61 5.71 4.03
C CYS A 136 5.69 6.57 4.70
N PHE A 137 5.29 7.62 5.44
CA PHE A 137 6.22 8.40 6.26
C PHE A 137 6.90 7.52 7.30
N ALA A 138 6.15 6.69 8.02
CA ALA A 138 6.69 5.81 9.04
C ALA A 138 7.71 4.82 8.47
N CYS A 139 7.42 4.21 7.32
CA CYS A 139 8.36 3.35 6.59
C CYS A 139 9.65 4.11 6.25
N PHE A 140 9.52 5.29 5.64
CA PHE A 140 10.67 6.11 5.25
C PHE A 140 11.58 6.44 6.44
N PHE A 141 11.00 6.91 7.54
CA PHE A 141 11.76 7.22 8.75
C PHE A 141 12.37 5.98 9.41
N SER A 142 11.66 4.85 9.40
CA SER A 142 12.18 3.59 9.96
C SER A 142 13.41 3.10 9.20
N PHE A 143 13.33 3.06 7.86
CA PHE A 143 14.47 2.68 7.02
C PHE A 143 15.62 3.67 7.13
N SER A 144 15.33 4.98 7.12
CA SER A 144 16.35 6.01 7.31
C SER A 144 17.05 5.86 8.68
N GLY A 145 16.29 5.56 9.75
CA GLY A 145 16.85 5.32 11.08
C GLY A 145 17.81 4.13 11.10
N ILE A 146 17.47 3.02 10.43
CA ILE A 146 18.35 1.85 10.29
C ILE A 146 19.65 2.22 9.56
N VAL A 147 19.55 2.95 8.44
CA VAL A 147 20.74 3.36 7.68
C VAL A 147 21.65 4.24 8.53
N VAL A 148 21.10 5.24 9.22
CA VAL A 148 21.89 6.12 10.11
C VAL A 148 22.50 5.35 11.27
N ALA A 149 21.77 4.40 11.87
CA ALA A 149 22.26 3.56 12.95
C ALA A 149 23.43 2.65 12.50
N VAL A 150 23.36 2.11 11.29
CA VAL A 150 24.45 1.32 10.72
C VAL A 150 25.66 2.22 10.42
N LEU A 151 25.43 3.39 9.84
CA LEU A 151 26.48 4.36 9.56
C LEU A 151 27.18 4.85 10.83
N SER A 152 26.48 5.01 11.95
CA SER A 152 27.11 5.42 13.21
C SER A 152 28.07 4.38 13.79
N ILE A 153 27.85 3.08 13.49
CA ILE A 153 28.78 2.01 13.89
C ILE A 153 30.04 2.03 13.01
N PHE A 154 29.89 2.20 11.69
CA PHE A 154 31.01 2.14 10.75
C PHE A 154 31.81 3.44 10.62
N LEU A 155 31.19 4.60 10.87
CA LEU A 155 31.84 5.92 10.87
C LEU A 155 32.43 6.28 12.24
N HIS A 156 32.91 5.28 12.97
CA HIS A 156 33.66 5.42 14.23
C HIS A 156 35.02 6.10 14.01
#